data_AF-A0AAD0T3L4-F1
#
_entry.id   AF-A0AAD0T3L4-F1
#
_cell.length_a   1.000
_cell.length_b   1.000
_cell.length_c   1.000
_cell.angle_alpha   90.00
_cell.angle_beta   90.00
_cell.angle_gamma   90.00
#
_symmetry.space_group_name_H-M   'P 1'
#
loop_
_entity.id
_entity.type
_entity.pdbx_description
1 polymer ?
#
loop_
_entity_poly.entity_id
_entity_poly.type
_entity_poly.pdbx_seq_one_letter_code
_entity_poly.pdbx_strand_id
1 'polypeptide(L)'
;MNDLKLPLKFRLLHWGVASIIILNLFILEEGKQIHRYLGYACVAFVFIRLLISKGRKVSHYNEKAKYVYWLMWTAIGGLGITGFLMGLDRFFGNQLLEDIHEIISNSLIALIVAHLGGVFFDAYKNKRKTWLLMFTGEKFK
;
A
#
# COMPACT_ATOMS: atom_id res chain seq x y z
N MET A 1 4.96 30.92 -9.43
CA MET A 1 4.14 29.82 -8.87
C MET A 1 5.12 28.81 -8.32
N ASN A 2 5.20 28.64 -6.99
CA ASN A 2 6.04 27.59 -6.42
C ASN A 2 5.38 26.25 -6.70
N ASP A 3 5.86 25.56 -7.73
CA ASP A 3 5.38 24.22 -8.07
C ASP A 3 5.60 23.30 -6.88
N LEU A 4 4.50 22.89 -6.24
CA LEU A 4 4.50 21.91 -5.16
C LEU A 4 4.89 20.55 -5.75
N LYS A 5 6.19 20.37 -6.02
CA LYS A 5 6.78 19.14 -6.53
C LYS A 5 6.77 18.08 -5.44
N LEU A 6 6.20 16.90 -5.74
CA LEU A 6 6.23 15.77 -4.83
C LEU A 6 7.67 15.23 -4.73
N PRO A 7 8.30 15.29 -3.54
CA PRO A 7 9.69 14.87 -3.40
C PRO A 7 9.87 13.40 -3.75
N LEU A 8 11.02 13.08 -4.36
CA LEU A 8 11.34 11.75 -4.87
C LEU A 8 11.16 10.66 -3.78
N LYS A 9 11.58 10.93 -2.55
CA LYS A 9 11.46 9.98 -1.42
C LYS A 9 10.04 9.44 -1.20
N PHE A 10 9.00 10.22 -1.43
CA PHE A 10 7.61 9.75 -1.27
C PHE A 10 7.20 8.80 -2.40
N ARG A 11 7.65 9.08 -3.62
CA ARG A 11 7.42 8.24 -4.79
C ARG A 11 8.17 6.92 -4.65
N LEU A 12 9.43 6.96 -4.21
CA LEU A 12 10.23 5.77 -3.95
C LEU A 12 9.60 4.88 -2.88
N LEU A 13 9.13 5.44 -1.76
CA LEU A 13 8.43 4.65 -0.74
C LEU A 13 7.12 4.06 -1.25
N HIS A 14 6.36 4.82 -2.05
CA HIS A 14 5.14 4.31 -2.68
C HIS A 14 5.44 3.13 -3.62
N TRP A 15 6.36 3.30 -4.55
CA TRP A 15 6.74 2.27 -5.51
C TRP A 15 7.41 1.08 -4.82
N GLY A 16 8.20 1.29 -3.77
CA GLY A 16 8.77 0.20 -2.96
C GLY A 16 7.69 -0.67 -2.33
N VAL A 17 6.67 -0.05 -1.71
CA VAL A 17 5.50 -0.79 -1.18
C VAL A 17 4.76 -1.52 -2.30
N ALA A 18 4.49 -0.85 -3.42
CA ALA A 18 3.79 -1.46 -4.56
C ALA A 18 4.56 -2.65 -5.14
N SER A 19 5.87 -2.53 -5.32
CA SER A 19 6.75 -3.61 -5.81
C SER A 19 6.78 -4.80 -4.85
N ILE A 20 6.89 -4.55 -3.54
CA ILE A 20 6.85 -5.61 -2.54
C ILE A 20 5.50 -6.36 -2.58
N ILE A 21 4.39 -5.63 -2.65
CA ILE A 21 3.06 -6.23 -2.76
C ILE A 21 2.95 -7.08 -4.03
N ILE A 22 3.38 -6.57 -5.18
CA ILE A 22 3.35 -7.31 -6.45
C ILE A 22 4.20 -8.59 -6.36
N LEU A 23 5.40 -8.50 -5.78
CA LEU A 23 6.27 -9.67 -5.58
C LEU A 23 5.61 -10.71 -4.68
N ASN A 24 5.05 -10.30 -3.54
CA ASN A 24 4.40 -11.21 -2.60
C ASN A 24 3.09 -11.80 -3.14
N LEU A 25 2.38 -11.12 -4.05
CA LEU A 25 1.12 -11.61 -4.62
C LEU A 25 1.32 -12.56 -5.81
N PHE A 26 2.28 -12.27 -6.69
CA PHE A 26 2.36 -12.96 -8.00
C PHE A 26 3.58 -13.85 -8.16
N ILE A 27 4.64 -13.62 -7.37
CA ILE A 27 5.95 -14.24 -7.63
C ILE A 27 6.37 -15.14 -6.48
N LEU A 28 6.14 -14.71 -5.24
CA LEU A 28 6.66 -15.40 -4.07
C LEU A 28 5.60 -16.33 -3.47
N GLU A 29 6.00 -17.57 -3.24
CA GLU A 29 5.18 -18.54 -2.56
C GLU A 29 4.91 -18.12 -1.11
N GLU A 30 3.65 -18.20 -0.70
CA GLU A 30 3.18 -17.90 0.64
C GLU A 30 3.87 -18.80 1.67
N GLY A 31 4.09 -18.27 2.88
CA GLY A 31 4.74 -19.00 3.97
C GLY A 31 6.27 -19.15 3.86
N LYS A 32 6.89 -18.97 2.68
CA LYS A 32 8.37 -19.01 2.55
C LYS A 32 9.04 -17.82 3.24
N GLN A 33 10.32 -17.98 3.61
CA GLN A 33 11.10 -16.95 4.31
C GLN A 33 11.10 -15.60 3.59
N ILE A 34 11.26 -15.60 2.26
CA ILE A 34 11.32 -14.38 1.45
C ILE A 34 9.98 -13.62 1.52
N HIS A 35 8.85 -14.33 1.40
CA HIS A 35 7.51 -13.74 1.52
C HIS A 35 7.34 -13.03 2.88
N ARG A 36 7.80 -13.67 3.97
CA ARG A 36 7.74 -13.09 5.33
C ARG A 36 8.62 -11.85 5.48
N TYR A 37 9.88 -11.92 5.06
CA TYR A 37 10.80 -10.77 5.16
C TYR A 37 10.32 -9.57 4.34
N LEU A 38 9.82 -9.82 3.12
CA LEU A 38 9.21 -8.76 2.31
C LEU A 38 7.92 -8.23 2.96
N GLY A 39 7.11 -9.08 3.60
CA GLY A 39 5.96 -8.64 4.39
C GLY A 39 6.36 -7.64 5.49
N TYR A 40 7.39 -7.95 6.27
CA TYR A 40 7.89 -7.02 7.31
C TYR A 40 8.49 -5.73 6.72
N ALA A 41 9.23 -5.84 5.61
CA ALA A 41 9.74 -4.67 4.90
C ALA A 41 8.61 -3.76 4.39
N CYS A 42 7.50 -4.34 3.91
CA CYS A 42 6.31 -3.61 3.49
C CYS A 42 5.71 -2.79 4.64
N VAL A 43 5.51 -3.41 5.81
CA VAL A 43 5.00 -2.74 7.01
C VAL A 43 5.95 -1.60 7.43
N ALA A 44 7.26 -1.85 7.44
CA ALA A 44 8.26 -0.83 7.77
C ALA A 44 8.20 0.36 6.80
N PHE A 45 8.06 0.13 5.49
CA PHE A 45 7.95 1.21 4.50
C PHE A 45 6.66 2.02 4.69
N VAL A 46 5.54 1.37 5.01
CA VAL A 46 4.29 2.08 5.35
C VAL A 46 4.49 2.95 6.60
N PHE A 47 5.13 2.42 7.63
CA PHE A 47 5.39 3.16 8.86
C PHE A 47 6.30 4.37 8.63
N ILE A 48 7.41 4.19 7.91
CA ILE A 48 8.32 5.27 7.50
C ILE A 48 7.56 6.33 6.70
N ARG A 49 6.69 5.92 5.79
CA ARG A 49 5.86 6.83 4.99
C ARG A 49 4.93 7.66 5.88
N LEU A 50 4.30 7.05 6.88
CA LEU A 50 3.45 7.75 7.85
C LEU A 50 4.25 8.79 8.66
N LEU A 51 5.43 8.42 9.14
CA LEU A 51 6.30 9.33 9.90
C LEU A 51 6.74 10.54 9.07
N ILE A 52 7.21 10.32 7.85
CA ILE A 52 7.69 11.41 6.97
C ILE A 52 6.53 12.27 6.47
N SER A 53 5.30 11.74 6.45
CA SER A 53 4.10 12.49 6.03
C SER A 53 3.53 13.39 7.13
N LYS A 54 3.94 13.23 8.40
CA LYS A 54 3.50 14.10 9.50
C LYS A 54 3.85 15.57 9.23
N GLY A 55 2.88 16.46 9.43
CA GLY A 55 3.07 17.91 9.27
C GLY A 55 3.02 18.45 7.84
N ARG A 56 2.75 17.61 6.83
CA ARG A 56 2.60 18.06 5.43
C ARG A 56 1.12 18.18 5.06
N LYS A 57 0.71 19.33 4.50
CA LYS A 57 -0.62 19.49 3.90
C LYS A 57 -0.69 18.65 2.63
N VAL A 58 -1.21 17.42 2.73
CA VAL A 58 -1.47 16.56 1.58
C VAL A 58 -2.71 17.11 0.87
N SER A 59 -2.49 17.78 -0.26
CA SER A 59 -3.56 18.21 -1.14
C SER A 59 -4.07 16.99 -1.91
N HIS A 60 -5.17 16.41 -1.41
CA HIS A 60 -5.93 15.39 -2.11
C HIS A 60 -6.79 16.07 -3.19
N TYR A 61 -6.76 15.54 -4.40
CA TYR A 61 -7.69 15.98 -5.45
C TYR A 61 -9.12 15.54 -5.16
N ASN A 62 -9.28 14.43 -4.43
CA ASN A 62 -10.56 13.85 -4.05
C ASN A 62 -10.49 13.45 -2.57
N GLU A 63 -11.34 14.06 -1.73
CA GLU A 63 -11.37 13.75 -0.29
C GLU A 63 -11.72 12.29 0.00
N LYS A 64 -12.51 11.64 -0.87
CA LYS A 64 -12.89 10.23 -0.69
C LYS A 64 -11.74 9.27 -0.95
N ALA A 65 -10.71 9.69 -1.70
CA ALA A 65 -9.52 8.88 -1.90
C ALA A 65 -8.80 8.57 -0.58
N LYS A 66 -9.08 9.34 0.49
CA LYS A 66 -8.50 9.11 1.80
C LYS A 66 -8.84 7.79 2.46
N TYR A 67 -10.06 7.34 2.26
CA TYR A 67 -10.53 6.12 2.89
C TYR A 67 -9.82 4.89 2.32
N VAL A 68 -9.60 4.87 0.99
CA VAL A 68 -8.95 3.73 0.33
C VAL A 68 -7.51 3.53 0.83
N TYR A 69 -6.69 4.59 0.91
CA TYR A 69 -5.32 4.42 1.40
C TYR A 69 -5.27 4.08 2.89
N TRP A 70 -6.19 4.60 3.71
CA TRP A 70 -6.28 4.23 5.12
C TRP A 70 -6.59 2.75 5.28
N LEU A 71 -7.59 2.25 4.54
CA LEU A 71 -7.95 0.83 4.52
C LEU A 71 -6.79 -0.06 4.04
N MET A 72 -6.07 0.35 3.01
CA MET A 72 -4.90 -0.38 2.52
C MET A 72 -3.79 -0.45 3.57
N TRP A 73 -3.46 0.66 4.23
CA TRP A 73 -2.44 0.66 5.28
C TRP A 73 -2.84 -0.19 6.49
N THR A 74 -4.12 -0.17 6.89
CA THR A 74 -4.61 -1.07 7.94
C THR A 74 -4.56 -2.53 7.53
N ALA A 75 -4.89 -2.86 6.28
CA ALA A 75 -4.80 -4.22 5.77
C ALA A 75 -3.34 -4.72 5.73
N ILE A 76 -2.40 -3.89 5.27
CA ILE A 76 -0.96 -4.22 5.28
C ILE A 76 -0.47 -4.45 6.72
N GLY A 77 -0.88 -3.61 7.66
CA GLY A 77 -0.58 -3.82 9.09
C GLY A 77 -1.17 -5.13 9.62
N GLY A 78 -2.41 -5.44 9.27
CA GLY A 78 -3.09 -6.69 9.60
C GLY A 78 -2.34 -7.92 9.07
N LEU A 79 -1.96 -7.93 7.80
CA LEU A 79 -1.14 -8.98 7.18
C LEU A 79 0.21 -9.15 7.88
N GLY A 80 0.85 -8.05 8.25
CA GLY A 80 2.09 -8.09 9.03
C GLY A 80 1.92 -8.75 10.40
N ILE A 81 0.82 -8.43 11.09
CA ILE A 81 0.51 -8.99 12.42
C ILE A 81 0.18 -10.48 12.30
N THR A 82 -0.75 -10.87 11.42
CA THR A 82 -1.13 -12.27 11.26
C THR A 82 0.04 -13.10 10.72
N GLY A 83 0.81 -12.56 9.78
CA GLY A 83 2.05 -13.18 9.28
C GLY A 83 3.12 -13.37 10.36
N PHE A 84 3.24 -12.43 11.29
CA PHE A 84 4.12 -12.59 12.45
C PHE A 84 3.61 -13.66 13.42
N LEU A 85 2.32 -13.64 13.74
CA LEU A 85 1.71 -14.58 14.67
C LEU A 85 1.82 -16.03 14.16
N MET A 86 1.61 -16.28 12.85
CA MET A 86 1.76 -17.61 12.24
C MET A 86 3.19 -18.16 12.34
N GLY A 87 4.18 -17.28 12.51
CA GLY A 87 5.58 -17.67 12.74
C GLY A 87 5.92 -18.05 14.19
N LEU A 88 4.99 -17.88 15.14
CA LEU A 88 5.20 -18.22 16.54
C LEU A 88 4.80 -19.67 16.82
N ASP A 89 5.58 -20.39 17.62
CA ASP A 89 5.31 -21.78 18.00
C ASP A 89 3.91 -21.99 18.61
N ARG A 90 3.40 -20.98 19.33
CA ARG A 90 2.06 -21.00 19.94
C ARG A 90 0.93 -21.09 18.91
N PHE A 91 1.11 -20.52 17.73
CA PHE A 91 0.08 -20.42 16.69
C PHE A 91 0.44 -21.19 15.42
N PHE A 92 1.44 -22.09 15.50
CA PHE A 92 1.89 -22.89 14.38
C PHE A 92 0.76 -23.80 13.85
N GLY A 93 0.46 -23.72 12.55
CA GLY A 93 -0.61 -24.49 11.91
C GLY A 93 -2.04 -24.10 12.32
N ASN A 94 -2.24 -22.88 12.85
CA ASN A 94 -3.56 -22.40 13.24
C ASN A 94 -4.37 -21.97 12.00
N GLN A 95 -5.33 -22.79 11.59
CA GLN A 95 -6.19 -22.55 10.43
C GLN A 95 -6.95 -21.22 10.49
N LEU A 96 -7.50 -20.85 11.64
CA LEU A 96 -8.21 -19.57 11.79
C LEU A 96 -7.28 -18.38 11.46
N LEU A 97 -6.02 -18.46 11.88
CA LEU A 97 -5.06 -17.40 11.64
C LEU A 97 -4.64 -17.33 10.16
N GLU A 98 -4.48 -18.48 9.51
CA GLU A 98 -4.25 -18.61 8.07
C GLU A 98 -5.43 -18.03 7.27
N ASP A 99 -6.66 -18.42 7.60
CA ASP A 99 -7.89 -17.91 6.98
C ASP A 99 -8.02 -16.39 7.13
N ILE A 100 -7.73 -15.85 8.33
CA ILE A 100 -7.76 -14.40 8.55
C ILE A 100 -6.69 -13.72 7.68
N HIS A 101 -5.48 -14.29 7.58
CA HIS A 101 -4.44 -13.72 6.72
C HIS A 101 -4.87 -13.73 5.25
N GLU A 102 -5.46 -14.82 4.77
CA GLU A 102 -5.97 -14.96 3.40
C GLU A 102 -7.11 -13.96 3.12
N ILE A 103 -8.09 -13.83 4.03
CA ILE A 103 -9.20 -12.89 3.89
C ILE A 103 -8.69 -11.45 3.80
N ILE A 104 -7.71 -11.07 4.64
CA ILE A 104 -7.10 -9.74 4.58
C ILE A 104 -6.33 -9.57 3.26
N SER A 105 -5.64 -10.61 2.77
CA SER A 105 -4.90 -10.58 1.50
C SER A 105 -5.85 -10.35 0.32
N ASN A 106 -6.93 -11.14 0.22
CA ASN A 106 -7.98 -11.00 -0.79
C ASN A 106 -8.65 -9.61 -0.73
N SER A 107 -8.89 -9.11 0.48
CA SER A 107 -9.42 -7.75 0.69
C SER A 107 -8.43 -6.68 0.23
N LEU A 108 -7.13 -6.87 0.44
CA LEU A 108 -6.10 -5.95 -0.03
C LEU A 108 -6.06 -5.91 -1.57
N ILE A 109 -6.20 -7.06 -2.25
CA ILE A 109 -6.31 -7.10 -3.72
C ILE A 109 -7.51 -6.27 -4.18
N ALA A 110 -8.68 -6.45 -3.57
CA ALA A 110 -9.87 -5.68 -3.91
C ALA A 110 -9.66 -4.16 -3.71
N LEU A 111 -9.00 -3.77 -2.62
CA LEU A 111 -8.64 -2.37 -2.36
C LEU A 111 -7.62 -1.81 -3.37
N ILE A 112 -6.65 -2.61 -3.83
CA ILE A 112 -5.71 -2.22 -4.89
C ILE A 112 -6.46 -1.98 -6.20
N VAL A 113 -7.39 -2.85 -6.57
CA VAL A 113 -8.23 -2.67 -7.76
C VAL A 113 -9.07 -1.40 -7.62
N ALA A 114 -9.71 -1.19 -6.48
CA ALA A 114 -10.48 0.02 -6.20
C ALA A 114 -9.59 1.29 -6.24
N HIS A 115 -8.36 1.20 -5.74
CA HIS A 115 -7.38 2.29 -5.80
C HIS A 115 -7.03 2.66 -7.23
N LEU A 116 -6.61 1.67 -8.05
CA LEU A 116 -6.26 1.89 -9.45
C LEU A 116 -7.47 2.40 -10.25
N GLY A 117 -8.63 1.77 -10.07
CA GLY A 117 -9.89 2.20 -10.70
C GLY A 117 -10.25 3.63 -10.31
N GLY A 118 -10.08 4.02 -9.04
CA GLY A 118 -10.28 5.38 -8.58
C GLY A 118 -9.32 6.40 -9.22
N VAL A 119 -8.04 6.04 -9.42
CA VAL A 119 -7.07 6.89 -10.11
C VAL A 119 -7.44 7.09 -11.58
N PHE A 120 -7.80 6.02 -12.29
CA PHE A 120 -8.21 6.09 -13.69
C PHE A 120 -9.54 6.84 -13.85
N PHE A 121 -10.51 6.60 -12.97
CA PHE A 121 -11.79 7.30 -12.97
C PHE A 121 -11.61 8.80 -12.70
N ASP A 122 -10.78 9.17 -11.73
CA ASP A 122 -10.46 10.58 -11.46
C ASP A 122 -9.79 11.24 -12.66
N ALA A 123 -8.89 10.52 -13.34
CA ALA A 123 -8.22 11.00 -14.53
C ALA A 123 -9.16 11.21 -15.72
N TYR A 124 -10.07 10.27 -15.95
CA TYR A 124 -11.08 10.36 -17.00
C TYR A 124 -12.09 11.48 -16.73
N LYS A 125 -12.69 11.52 -15.54
CA LYS A 125 -13.76 12.47 -15.19
C LYS A 125 -13.26 13.91 -15.13
N ASN A 126 -12.10 14.13 -14.54
CA ASN A 126 -11.59 15.48 -14.28
C ASN A 126 -10.55 15.95 -15.31
N LYS A 127 -10.28 15.15 -16.34
CA LYS A 127 -9.30 15.41 -17.42
C LYS A 127 -7.89 15.78 -16.93
N ARG A 128 -7.51 15.30 -15.74
CA ARG A 128 -6.21 15.56 -15.09
C ARG A 128 -5.42 14.27 -14.95
N LYS A 129 -4.11 14.33 -15.09
CA LYS A 129 -3.25 13.13 -15.03
C LYS A 129 -2.71 12.89 -13.63
N THR A 130 -3.59 12.55 -12.68
CA THR A 130 -3.22 12.30 -11.26
C THR A 130 -2.16 11.22 -11.08
N TRP A 131 -2.19 10.18 -11.91
CA TRP A 131 -1.22 9.09 -11.90
C TRP A 131 0.21 9.55 -12.27
N LEU A 132 0.35 10.54 -13.17
CA LEU A 132 1.67 11.07 -13.56
C LEU A 132 2.42 11.73 -12.39
N LEU A 133 1.71 12.17 -11.36
CA LEU A 133 2.32 12.72 -10.14
C LEU A 133 3.26 11.69 -9.48
N MET A 134 2.94 10.40 -9.56
CA MET A 134 3.76 9.34 -8.97
C MET A 134 5.03 9.05 -9.76
N PHE A 135 5.11 9.47 -11.03
CA PHE A 135 6.29 9.30 -11.88
C PHE A 135 7.13 10.57 -11.94
N THR A 136 6.52 11.70 -12.27
CA THR A 136 7.20 12.98 -12.49
C THR A 136 7.40 13.78 -11.22
N GLY A 137 6.52 13.61 -10.23
CA GLY A 137 6.39 14.48 -9.07
C GLY A 137 5.72 15.82 -9.37
N GLU A 138 5.28 16.06 -10.60
CA GLU A 138 4.67 17.31 -11.02
C GLU A 138 3.15 17.18 -11.05
N LYS A 139 2.47 18.23 -10.57
CA LYS A 139 1.02 18.28 -10.56
C LYS A 139 0.53 18.78 -11.91
N PHE A 140 0.06 17.85 -12.74
CA PHE A 140 -0.63 18.18 -13.97
C PHE A 140 -2.09 18.55 -13.66
N LYS A 141 -2.54 19.68 -14.21
CA LYS A 141 -3.97 20.04 -14.25
C LYS A 141 -4.69 19.20 -15.30
#